data_AF-A0A086YQL2-F1
#
_entry.id   AF-A0A086YQL2-F1
#
_cell.length_a   1.000
_cell.length_b   1.000
_cell.length_c   1.000
_cell.angle_alpha   90.00
_cell.angle_beta   90.00
_cell.angle_gamma   90.00
#
_symmetry.space_group_name_H-M   'P 1'
#
loop_
_entity.id
_entity.type
_entity.pdbx_description
1 polymer ?
#
loop_
_entity_poly.entity_id
_entity_poly.type
_entity_poly.pdbx_seq_one_letter_code
_entity_poly.pdbx_strand_id
1 'polypeptide(L)'
;MLHLENEELRVIEEKPNFHFLVNTGVYVLEPDLFSLVSKLQLLHMTDLIIMAKEKGFKVGVYPYHGQWFDVGQWEEYRQTLRAFESISY
;
A
#
# COMPACT_ATOMS: atom_id res chain seq x y z
N MET A 1 16.09 7.67 -14.04
CA MET A 1 15.45 6.78 -15.03
C MET A 1 15.98 7.11 -16.41
N LEU A 2 16.31 6.11 -17.21
CA LEU A 2 16.74 6.28 -18.59
C LEU A 2 15.53 6.07 -19.49
N HIS A 3 15.23 7.04 -20.36
CA HIS A 3 14.18 6.95 -21.35
C HIS A 3 14.81 6.71 -22.72
N LEU A 4 14.43 5.60 -23.36
CA LEU A 4 14.96 5.17 -24.66
C LEU A 4 13.91 5.34 -25.75
N GLU A 5 14.35 5.66 -26.96
CA GLU A 5 13.53 5.64 -28.17
C GLU A 5 14.37 5.05 -29.30
N ASN A 6 13.87 4.00 -29.96
CA ASN A 6 14.60 3.26 -31.00
C ASN A 6 16.02 2.83 -30.57
N GLU A 7 16.14 2.30 -29.35
CA GLU A 7 17.42 1.86 -28.76
C GLU A 7 18.45 2.98 -28.49
N GLU A 8 18.09 4.24 -28.72
CA GLU A 8 18.92 5.42 -28.39
C GLU A 8 18.48 6.06 -27.07
N LEU A 9 19.44 6.53 -26.28
CA LEU A 9 19.18 7.29 -25.05
C LEU A 9 18.65 8.69 -25.40
N ARG A 10 17.43 9.00 -24.95
CA ARG A 10 16.79 10.31 -25.14
C ARG A 10 16.90 11.21 -23.91
N VAL A 11 16.54 10.69 -22.73
CA VAL A 11 16.46 11.47 -21.49
C VAL A 11 17.04 10.68 -20.33
N ILE A 12 17.83 11.37 -19.51
CA ILE A 12 18.20 10.93 -18.17
C ILE A 12 17.39 11.76 -17.18
N GLU A 13 16.52 11.09 -16.43
CA GLU A 13 15.81 11.69 -15.31
C GLU A 13 16.55 11.35 -14.02
N GLU A 14 17.27 12.32 -13.44
CA GLU A 14 17.98 12.12 -12.19
C GLU A 14 16.99 12.14 -11.01
N LYS A 15 17.00 11.09 -10.17
CA LYS A 15 16.05 10.85 -9.06
C LYS A 15 14.57 10.86 -9.49
N PRO A 16 14.14 9.89 -10.31
CA PRO A 16 12.75 9.80 -10.75
C PRO A 16 11.80 9.58 -9.56
N ASN A 17 10.64 10.23 -9.60
CA ASN A 17 9.57 9.97 -8.64
C ASN A 17 8.59 8.96 -9.23
N PHE A 18 8.22 7.98 -8.42
CA PHE A 18 7.25 6.97 -8.82
C PHE A 18 6.00 7.05 -7.97
N HIS A 19 4.85 6.99 -8.64
CA HIS A 19 3.55 6.93 -7.98
C HIS A 19 2.95 5.55 -8.18
N PHE A 20 2.80 4.81 -7.09
CA PHE A 20 2.17 3.50 -7.09
C PHE A 20 0.96 3.50 -6.17
N LEU A 21 -0.11 2.83 -6.60
CA LEU A 21 -1.16 2.42 -5.68
C LEU A 21 -0.68 1.16 -4.97
N VAL A 22 -0.37 1.30 -3.69
CA VAL A 22 0.07 0.20 -2.83
C VAL A 22 -0.97 -0.06 -1.75
N ASN A 23 -1.03 -1.30 -1.27
CA ASN A 23 -1.86 -1.65 -0.14
C ASN A 23 -1.32 -0.99 1.13
N THR A 24 -2.12 -0.14 1.78
CA THR A 24 -1.74 0.58 3.00
C THR A 24 -2.09 -0.19 4.28
N GLY A 25 -2.69 -1.37 4.19
CA GLY A 25 -3.08 -2.13 5.39
C GLY A 25 -4.27 -1.55 6.15
N VAL A 26 -4.99 -0.58 5.58
CA VAL A 26 -6.22 -0.02 6.14
C VAL A 26 -7.42 -0.51 5.34
N TYR A 27 -8.42 -1.04 6.03
CA TYR A 27 -9.57 -1.68 5.40
C TYR A 27 -10.86 -1.28 6.11
N VAL A 28 -11.91 -1.06 5.32
CA VAL A 28 -13.29 -0.93 5.80
C VAL A 28 -14.03 -2.17 5.31
N LEU A 29 -14.57 -2.96 6.24
CA LEU A 29 -15.15 -4.27 5.95
C LEU A 29 -16.60 -4.32 6.42
N GLU A 30 -17.46 -4.91 5.59
CA GLU A 30 -18.83 -5.25 5.98
C GLU A 30 -18.83 -6.48 6.90
N PRO A 31 -19.69 -6.54 7.94
CA PRO A 31 -19.75 -7.67 8.87
C PRO A 31 -19.97 -9.03 8.19
N ASP A 32 -20.70 -9.07 7.08
CA ASP A 32 -20.97 -10.32 6.35
C ASP A 32 -19.69 -11.03 5.86
N LEU A 33 -18.59 -10.28 5.71
CA LEU A 33 -17.31 -10.81 5.29
C LEU A 33 -16.67 -11.74 6.33
N PHE A 34 -17.06 -11.63 7.61
CA PHE A 34 -16.57 -12.53 8.66
C PHE A 34 -16.97 -13.99 8.43
N SER A 35 -18.00 -14.26 7.61
CA SER A 35 -18.36 -15.62 7.19
C SER A 35 -17.25 -16.34 6.40
N LEU A 36 -16.32 -15.59 5.81
CA LEU A 36 -15.17 -16.12 5.07
C LEU A 36 -13.97 -16.45 5.98
N VAL A 37 -13.98 -15.96 7.21
CA VAL A 37 -12.85 -16.11 8.14
C VAL A 37 -13.07 -17.36 9.00
N SER A 38 -12.20 -18.36 8.86
CA SER A 38 -12.25 -19.55 9.70
C SER A 38 -11.64 -19.25 11.08
N LYS A 39 -12.28 -19.73 12.16
CA LYS A 39 -11.95 -19.33 13.54
C LYS A 39 -10.56 -19.74 14.05
N LEU A 40 -9.86 -20.64 13.35
CA LEU A 40 -8.63 -21.27 13.85
C LEU A 40 -7.51 -21.33 12.79
N GLN A 41 -7.60 -20.55 11.72
CA GLN A 41 -6.53 -20.47 10.73
C GLN A 41 -6.05 -19.03 10.58
N LEU A 42 -4.73 -18.91 10.44
CA LEU A 42 -4.13 -17.67 9.99
C LEU A 42 -4.67 -17.34 8.58
N LEU A 43 -5.14 -16.11 8.40
CA LEU A 43 -5.58 -15.59 7.12
C LEU A 43 -5.00 -14.19 6.95
N HIS A 44 -4.26 -13.96 5.86
CA HIS A 44 -3.77 -12.62 5.55
C HIS A 44 -4.86 -11.78 4.91
N MET A 45 -4.79 -10.47 5.11
CA MET A 45 -5.78 -9.54 4.55
C MET A 45 -5.82 -9.56 3.01
N THR A 46 -4.68 -9.79 2.36
CA THR A 46 -4.61 -9.97 0.90
C THR A 46 -5.43 -11.16 0.45
N ASP A 47 -5.35 -12.28 1.18
CA ASP A 47 -6.06 -13.51 0.87
C ASP A 47 -7.57 -13.33 1.09
N LEU A 48 -7.95 -12.67 2.18
CA LEU A 48 -9.35 -12.34 2.46
C LEU A 48 -9.97 -11.49 1.34
N ILE A 49 -9.25 -10.48 0.85
CA ILE A 49 -9.73 -9.60 -0.24
C ILE A 49 -9.89 -10.38 -1.56
N ILE A 50 -8.93 -11.25 -1.89
CA ILE A 50 -9.01 -12.10 -3.07
C ILE A 50 -10.21 -13.05 -2.96
N MET A 51 -10.36 -13.74 -1.81
CA MET A 51 -11.48 -14.64 -1.56
C MET A 51 -12.83 -13.93 -1.62
N ALA A 52 -12.93 -12.71 -1.05
CA ALA A 52 -14.12 -11.89 -1.12
C ALA A 52 -14.55 -11.62 -2.57
N LYS A 53 -13.58 -11.20 -3.40
CA LYS A 53 -13.82 -10.94 -4.83
C LYS A 53 -14.27 -12.21 -5.56
N GLU A 54 -13.62 -13.35 -5.31
CA GLU A 54 -13.99 -14.64 -5.91
C GLU A 54 -15.39 -15.10 -5.52
N LYS A 55 -15.83 -14.78 -4.29
CA LYS A 55 -17.18 -15.08 -3.79
C LYS A 55 -18.24 -14.08 -4.24
N GLY A 56 -17.88 -13.09 -5.06
CA GLY A 56 -18.81 -12.12 -5.65
C GLY A 56 -19.09 -10.90 -4.76
N PHE A 57 -18.36 -10.72 -3.65
CA PHE A 57 -18.43 -9.49 -2.88
C PHE A 57 -17.82 -8.33 -3.70
N LYS A 58 -18.36 -7.12 -3.50
CA LYS A 58 -17.79 -5.92 -4.09
C LYS A 58 -16.54 -5.51 -3.31
N VAL A 59 -15.44 -5.30 -4.03
CA VAL A 59 -14.19 -4.80 -3.47
C VAL A 59 -13.88 -3.46 -4.13
N GLY A 60 -13.93 -2.38 -3.35
CA GLY A 60 -13.54 -1.04 -3.77
C GLY A 60 -12.13 -0.68 -3.28
N VAL A 61 -11.50 0.28 -3.96
CA VAL A 61 -10.21 0.86 -3.55
C VAL A 61 -10.39 2.37 -3.40
N TYR A 62 -9.94 2.92 -2.28
CA TYR A 62 -9.90 4.36 -2.05
C TYR A 62 -8.45 4.84 -2.07
N PRO A 63 -8.04 5.66 -3.06
CA PRO A 63 -6.68 6.18 -3.12
C PRO A 63 -6.47 7.25 -2.04
N TYR A 64 -5.38 7.12 -1.29
CA TYR A 64 -4.92 8.14 -0.36
C TYR A 64 -3.67 8.81 -0.93
N HIS A 65 -3.67 10.15 -0.94
CA HIS A 65 -2.60 10.97 -1.53
C HIS A 65 -1.75 11.71 -0.48
N GLY A 66 -1.99 11.49 0.81
CA GLY A 66 -1.20 12.10 1.87
C GLY A 66 0.02 11.24 2.27
N GLN A 67 0.70 11.67 3.33
CA GLN A 67 1.83 10.92 3.88
C GLN A 67 1.36 9.63 4.56
N TRP A 68 1.99 8.52 4.19
CA TRP A 68 1.78 7.21 4.78
C TRP A 68 3.12 6.72 5.35
N PHE A 69 3.13 6.27 6.60
CA PHE A 69 4.34 5.83 7.29
C PHE A 69 4.23 4.33 7.61
N ASP A 70 5.01 3.51 6.93
CA ASP A 70 5.07 2.06 7.19
C ASP A 70 6.10 1.75 8.29
N VAL A 71 5.64 1.76 9.54
CA VAL A 71 6.50 1.59 10.73
C VAL A 71 6.80 0.12 11.07
N GLY A 72 6.57 -0.82 10.14
CA GLY A 72 6.79 -2.25 10.39
C GLY A 72 8.28 -2.64 10.56
N GLN A 73 9.21 -1.76 10.19
CA GLN A 73 10.65 -1.96 10.32
C GLN A 73 11.28 -0.91 11.23
N TRP A 74 12.31 -1.30 11.98
CA TRP A 74 12.98 -0.39 12.93
C TRP A 74 13.54 0.88 12.30
N GLU A 75 14.03 0.78 11.07
CA GLU A 75 14.58 1.92 10.35
C GLU A 75 13.47 2.91 9.95
N GLU A 76 12.39 2.42 9.37
CA GLU A 76 11.20 3.22 9.01
C GLU A 76 10.55 3.86 10.23
N TYR A 77 10.45 3.13 11.34
CA TYR A 77 9.96 3.67 12.61
C TYR A 77 10.79 4.88 13.09
N ARG A 78 12.12 4.77 13.08
CA ARG A 78 13.02 5.88 13.49
C ARG A 78 12.91 7.08 12.55
N GLN A 79 12.79 6.84 11.24
CA GLN A 79 12.61 7.90 10.27
C GLN A 79 11.27 8.62 10.47
N THR A 80 10.20 7.86 10.75
CA THR A 80 8.88 8.38 11.07
C THR A 80 8.92 9.29 12.30
N LEU A 81 9.58 8.88 13.39
CA LEU A 81 9.72 9.73 14.58
C LEU A 81 10.37 11.09 14.27
N ARG A 82 11.47 11.10 13.50
CA ARG A 82 12.13 12.34 13.08
C ARG A 82 11.23 13.23 12.24
N ALA A 83 10.43 12.65 11.36
CA ALA A 83 9.46 13.40 10.56
C ALA A 83 8.44 14.11 11.46
N PHE A 84 7.92 13.44 12.48
CA PHE A 84 6.94 14.02 13.41
C PHE A 84 7.53 15.11 14.32
N GLU A 85 8.79 14.96 14.73
CA GLU A 85 9.53 16.03 15.44
C GLU A 85 9.62 17.31 14.60
N SER A 86 9.83 17.17 13.28
CA SER A 86 9.94 18.32 12.37
C SER A 86 8.61 19.03 12.06
N ILE A 87 7.48 18.35 12.29
CA ILE A 87 6.12 18.88 12.06
C ILE A 87 5.57 19.61 13.29
N SER A 88 6.18 19.42 14.47
CA SER A 88 5.67 19.92 15.76
C SER A 88 6.11 21.35 16.12
N TYR A 89 6.42 22.21 15.14
CA TYR A 89 6.77 23.62 15.34
C TYR A 89 5.95 24.57 14.46
#